data_AF-A0A8T2N9A0-F1
#
_entry.id   AF-A0A8T2N9A0-F1
#
_cell.length_a   1.000
_cell.length_b   1.000
_cell.length_c   1.000
_cell.angle_alpha   90.00
_cell.angle_beta   90.00
_cell.angle_gamma   90.00
#
_symmetry.space_group_name_H-M   'P 1'
#
loop_
_entity.id
_entity.type
_entity.pdbx_description
1 polymer ?
#
loop_
_entity_poly.entity_id
_entity_poly.type
_entity_poly.pdbx_seq_one_letter_code
_entity_poly.pdbx_strand_id
1 'polypeptide(L)'
;MPNDATSSGYLRDQIRELEPLQTQLAMMSEETELRIMALRNEEKEEITELKKECQNLENIITTMKEEQKALQEQEDLRAQYLAYRDEHDARNLLIDKVNCLSNEKEQDHQEEHEEEDMVKLKLALQVCRQDMTRAQVELTQLQADYADVVPRRDWDNLEQAHQENQERLKTLQKEYDDVKAQYDTLVEEHEQVVQERDTLQAKVEGDRGSYTPRPEWEKCADHLGGSERWAEISADLTSQQLLELVLMELGGVPEPQEQEGTAVEIPACLHYEGTLKNLGLKKAEIVRAIKEVWKVKISENEQSEEKSTLAEFLRRHLDRQHGESAGDWAYTVLHTCQQHQDDDDVIGLFYSILTGKVDESVYHGQTRMLSHLLKELIQSDPTESGVMTVQEFSETLKRAFPLKEERCIEALVTAAQTELDNNGGSIPYQALYTEDSGGNYRGFLTLVKQQAIEERHQYISQLKEQLGGKGELEMEDLKVAFKNIDPTLGQAMLDQYLGLAFRTPLTQMDQSTTAMDTDLALQRLLAADVNRAGPPPQANV
;
A
#
# COMPACT_ATOMS: atom_id res chain seq x y z
N MET A 1 -4.80 -8.92 78.69
CA MET A 1 -5.34 -9.84 77.68
C MET A 1 -6.81 -9.49 77.36
N PRO A 2 -7.09 -8.51 76.46
CA PRO A 2 -8.41 -8.45 75.84
C PRO A 2 -8.45 -8.02 74.34
N ASN A 3 -7.36 -8.11 73.56
CA ASN A 3 -7.34 -7.62 72.17
C ASN A 3 -7.56 -8.68 71.07
N ASP A 4 -7.48 -9.98 71.38
CA ASP A 4 -7.59 -11.04 70.35
C ASP A 4 -9.04 -11.37 69.96
N ALA A 5 -10.01 -11.11 70.85
CA ALA A 5 -11.41 -11.45 70.62
C ALA A 5 -12.10 -10.51 69.61
N THR A 6 -11.77 -9.21 69.62
CA THR A 6 -12.33 -8.21 68.70
C THR A 6 -11.76 -8.33 67.29
N SER A 7 -10.47 -8.65 67.15
CA SER A 7 -9.84 -8.89 65.83
C SER A 7 -10.44 -10.13 65.14
N SER A 8 -10.74 -11.18 65.92
CA SER A 8 -11.37 -12.41 65.41
C SER A 8 -12.85 -12.24 65.01
N GLY A 9 -13.56 -11.28 65.58
CA GLY A 9 -14.92 -10.93 65.16
C GLY A 9 -14.93 -10.20 63.82
N TYR A 10 -14.08 -9.18 63.69
CA TYR A 10 -13.93 -8.39 62.47
C TYR A 10 -13.54 -9.23 61.24
N LEU A 11 -12.60 -10.16 61.41
CA LEU A 11 -12.20 -11.08 60.33
C LEU A 11 -13.33 -12.02 59.93
N ARG A 12 -14.20 -12.43 60.86
CA ARG A 12 -15.37 -13.27 60.56
C ARG A 12 -16.45 -12.50 59.81
N ASP A 13 -16.67 -11.24 60.15
CA ASP A 13 -17.61 -10.38 59.44
C ASP A 13 -17.11 -10.08 58.01
N GLN A 14 -15.81 -9.84 57.82
CA GLN A 14 -15.20 -9.72 56.49
C GLN A 14 -15.33 -11.00 55.66
N ILE A 15 -15.11 -12.19 56.24
CA ILE A 15 -15.31 -13.47 55.54
C ILE A 15 -16.77 -13.60 55.09
N ARG A 16 -17.73 -13.23 55.95
CA ARG A 16 -19.16 -13.30 55.63
C ARG A 16 -19.58 -12.33 54.52
N GLU A 17 -18.92 -11.18 54.41
CA GLU A 17 -19.11 -10.23 53.30
C GLU A 17 -18.48 -10.72 51.98
N LEU A 18 -17.40 -11.50 52.05
CA LEU A 18 -16.69 -12.02 50.87
C LEU A 18 -17.30 -13.32 50.29
N GLU A 19 -17.98 -14.14 51.11
CA GLU A 19 -18.68 -15.35 50.67
C GLU A 19 -19.63 -15.15 49.46
N PRO A 20 -20.51 -14.13 49.40
CA PRO A 20 -21.38 -13.93 48.23
C PRO A 20 -20.62 -13.49 46.98
N LEU A 21 -19.49 -12.78 47.13
CA LEU A 21 -18.65 -12.40 45.99
C LEU A 21 -17.90 -13.63 45.45
N GLN A 22 -17.47 -14.54 46.32
CA GLN A 22 -16.87 -15.81 45.91
C GLN A 22 -17.87 -16.70 45.16
N THR A 23 -19.13 -16.77 45.61
CA THR A 23 -20.16 -17.55 44.89
C THR A 23 -20.54 -16.92 43.56
N GLN A 24 -20.64 -15.59 43.48
CA GLN A 24 -20.86 -14.89 42.20
C GLN A 24 -19.69 -15.11 41.24
N LEU A 25 -18.44 -15.03 41.71
CA LEU A 25 -17.27 -15.27 40.87
C LEU A 25 -17.23 -16.71 40.38
N ALA A 26 -17.59 -17.69 41.22
CA ALA A 26 -17.70 -19.08 40.81
C ALA A 26 -18.77 -19.29 39.72
N MET A 27 -19.97 -18.69 39.87
CA MET A 27 -21.02 -18.77 38.85
C MET A 27 -20.60 -18.10 37.54
N MET A 28 -20.00 -16.92 37.59
CA MET A 28 -19.49 -16.23 36.40
C MET A 28 -18.38 -17.04 35.73
N SER A 29 -17.50 -17.69 36.50
CA SER A 29 -16.46 -18.56 35.94
C SER A 29 -17.07 -19.77 35.22
N GLU A 30 -18.08 -20.42 35.81
CA GLU A 30 -18.80 -21.55 35.20
C GLU A 30 -19.53 -21.11 33.91
N GLU A 31 -20.16 -19.93 33.91
CA GLU A 31 -20.80 -19.36 32.72
C GLU A 31 -19.78 -19.07 31.61
N THR A 32 -18.61 -18.52 31.94
CA THR A 32 -17.55 -18.29 30.96
C THR A 32 -16.98 -19.61 30.42
N GLU A 33 -16.81 -20.63 31.27
CA GLU A 33 -16.37 -21.95 30.84
C GLU A 33 -17.37 -22.59 29.88
N LEU A 34 -18.67 -22.50 30.16
CA LEU A 34 -19.73 -22.97 29.27
C LEU A 34 -19.72 -22.23 27.94
N ARG A 35 -19.52 -20.91 27.94
CA ARG A 35 -19.44 -20.13 26.70
C ARG A 35 -18.22 -20.51 25.86
N ILE A 36 -17.07 -20.74 26.51
CA ILE A 36 -15.86 -21.23 25.83
C ILE A 36 -16.07 -22.62 25.23
N MET A 37 -16.76 -23.53 25.94
CA MET A 37 -17.08 -24.86 25.41
C MET A 37 -18.03 -24.81 24.21
N ALA A 38 -19.04 -23.93 24.24
CA ALA A 38 -19.96 -23.74 23.13
C ALA A 38 -19.23 -23.26 21.87
N LEU A 39 -18.41 -22.21 21.99
CA LEU A 39 -17.60 -21.69 20.88
C LEU A 39 -16.65 -22.76 20.31
N ARG A 40 -15.98 -23.53 21.18
CA ARG A 40 -15.10 -24.63 20.73
C ARG A 40 -15.85 -25.75 20.01
N ASN A 41 -17.13 -25.95 20.29
CA ASN A 41 -17.94 -26.94 19.59
C ASN A 41 -18.39 -26.40 18.23
N GLU A 42 -18.82 -25.14 18.15
CA GLU A 42 -19.14 -24.45 16.89
C GLU A 42 -17.92 -24.45 15.95
N GLU A 43 -16.73 -24.05 16.43
CA GLU A 43 -15.48 -24.09 15.66
C GLU A 43 -15.15 -25.50 15.15
N LYS A 44 -15.39 -26.54 15.96
CA LYS A 44 -15.15 -27.93 15.54
C LYS A 44 -16.12 -28.35 14.44
N GLU A 45 -17.39 -27.95 14.54
CA GLU A 45 -18.39 -28.25 13.51
C GLU A 45 -18.00 -27.59 12.18
N GLU A 46 -17.66 -26.30 12.18
CA GLU A 46 -17.17 -25.58 11.01
C GLU A 46 -15.92 -26.23 10.39
N ILE A 47 -14.93 -26.60 11.20
CA ILE A 47 -13.74 -27.31 10.73
C ILE A 47 -14.11 -28.65 10.09
N THR A 48 -15.09 -29.38 10.61
CA THR A 48 -15.52 -30.64 10.01
C THR A 48 -16.27 -30.46 8.70
N GLU A 49 -17.02 -29.38 8.54
CA GLU A 49 -17.71 -29.04 7.29
C GLU A 49 -16.71 -28.63 6.21
N LEU A 50 -15.78 -27.73 6.54
CA LEU A 50 -14.71 -27.32 5.64
C LEU A 50 -13.86 -28.51 5.18
N LYS A 51 -13.55 -29.44 6.08
CA LYS A 51 -12.82 -30.68 5.71
C LYS A 51 -13.60 -31.54 4.71
N LYS A 52 -14.93 -31.66 4.85
CA LYS A 52 -15.76 -32.39 3.89
C LYS A 52 -15.77 -31.70 2.53
N GLU A 53 -15.83 -30.36 2.51
CA GLU A 53 -15.79 -29.59 1.27
C GLU A 53 -14.45 -29.72 0.55
N CYS A 54 -13.33 -29.60 1.28
CA CYS A 54 -11.99 -29.87 0.73
C CYS A 54 -11.89 -31.27 0.13
N GLN A 55 -12.38 -32.30 0.82
CA GLN A 55 -12.41 -33.67 0.31
C GLN A 55 -13.24 -33.80 -0.97
N ASN A 56 -14.39 -33.11 -1.04
CA ASN A 56 -15.24 -33.12 -2.23
C ASN A 56 -14.54 -32.44 -3.42
N LEU A 57 -13.88 -31.29 -3.19
CA LEU A 57 -13.12 -30.60 -4.22
C LEU A 57 -11.94 -31.43 -4.71
N GLU A 58 -11.22 -32.11 -3.83
CA GLU A 58 -10.15 -33.05 -4.21
C GLU A 58 -10.68 -34.16 -5.12
N ASN A 59 -11.84 -34.75 -4.78
CA ASN A 59 -12.46 -35.78 -5.61
C ASN A 59 -12.81 -35.23 -7.01
N ILE A 60 -13.41 -34.04 -7.10
CA ILE A 60 -13.73 -33.40 -8.39
C ILE A 60 -12.46 -33.15 -9.22
N ILE A 61 -11.38 -32.67 -8.59
CA ILE A 61 -10.11 -32.45 -9.28
C ILE A 61 -9.55 -33.78 -9.81
N THR A 62 -9.65 -34.87 -9.05
CA THR A 62 -9.19 -36.18 -9.53
C THR A 62 -10.02 -36.68 -10.72
N THR A 63 -11.35 -36.54 -10.68
CA THR A 63 -12.21 -36.95 -11.81
C THR A 63 -11.94 -36.13 -13.05
N MET A 64 -11.79 -34.79 -12.93
CA MET A 64 -11.46 -33.94 -14.08
C MET A 64 -10.09 -34.27 -14.68
N LYS A 65 -9.11 -34.62 -13.86
CA LYS A 65 -7.78 -35.06 -14.34
C LYS A 65 -7.86 -36.40 -15.09
N GLU A 66 -8.68 -37.33 -14.62
CA GLU A 66 -8.92 -38.60 -15.31
C GLU A 66 -9.63 -38.40 -16.66
N GLU A 67 -10.65 -37.55 -16.70
CA GLU A 67 -11.35 -37.17 -17.93
C GLU A 67 -10.42 -36.49 -18.94
N GLN A 68 -9.58 -35.55 -18.49
CA GLN A 68 -8.59 -34.90 -19.34
C GLN A 68 -7.62 -35.90 -19.96
N LYS A 69 -7.15 -36.88 -19.18
CA LYS A 69 -6.27 -37.93 -19.68
C LYS A 69 -6.97 -38.82 -20.72
N ALA A 70 -8.22 -39.20 -20.47
CA ALA A 70 -9.01 -40.00 -21.41
C ALA A 70 -9.24 -39.26 -22.74
N LEU A 71 -9.51 -37.95 -22.69
CA LEU A 71 -9.63 -37.11 -23.88
C LEU A 71 -8.32 -37.04 -24.67
N GLN A 72 -7.18 -36.87 -23.97
CA GLN A 72 -5.87 -36.87 -24.61
C GLN A 72 -5.57 -38.20 -25.32
N GLU A 73 -5.86 -39.33 -24.67
CA GLU A 73 -5.70 -40.66 -25.29
C GLU A 73 -6.60 -40.83 -26.53
N GLN A 74 -7.80 -40.23 -26.52
CA GLN A 74 -8.70 -40.24 -27.67
C GLN A 74 -8.17 -39.38 -28.83
N GLU A 75 -7.56 -38.23 -28.55
CA GLU A 75 -6.89 -37.40 -29.56
C GLU A 75 -5.71 -38.12 -30.20
N ASP A 76 -4.85 -38.74 -29.40
CA ASP A 76 -3.70 -39.50 -29.89
C ASP A 76 -4.14 -40.66 -30.78
N LEU A 77 -5.23 -41.35 -30.40
CA LEU A 77 -5.79 -42.44 -31.19
C LEU A 77 -6.36 -41.92 -32.53
N ARG A 78 -7.04 -40.77 -32.53
CA ARG A 78 -7.52 -40.13 -33.77
C ARG A 78 -6.36 -39.75 -34.69
N ALA A 79 -5.28 -39.21 -34.15
CA ALA A 79 -4.09 -38.88 -34.92
C ALA A 79 -3.47 -40.13 -35.58
N GLN A 80 -3.41 -41.25 -34.85
CA GLN A 80 -2.96 -42.54 -35.41
C GLN A 80 -3.90 -43.04 -36.52
N TYR A 81 -5.22 -42.99 -36.33
CA TYR A 81 -6.18 -43.39 -37.36
C TYR A 81 -6.04 -42.54 -38.63
N LEU A 82 -5.81 -41.24 -38.50
CA LEU A 82 -5.60 -40.34 -39.63
C LEU A 82 -4.35 -40.74 -40.42
N ALA A 83 -3.23 -40.99 -39.73
CA ALA A 83 -1.98 -41.43 -40.35
C ALA A 83 -2.14 -42.77 -41.09
N TYR A 84 -2.86 -43.75 -40.50
CA TYR A 84 -3.13 -45.02 -41.16
C TYR A 84 -3.99 -44.86 -42.42
N ARG A 85 -4.98 -43.96 -42.38
CA ARG A 85 -5.81 -43.65 -43.55
C ARG A 85 -4.97 -43.02 -44.66
N ASP A 86 -4.15 -42.02 -44.33
CA ASP A 86 -3.28 -41.36 -45.31
C ASP A 86 -2.31 -42.35 -45.97
N GLU A 87 -1.75 -43.29 -45.19
CA GLU A 87 -0.92 -44.36 -45.73
C GLU A 87 -1.72 -45.33 -46.62
N HIS A 88 -2.95 -45.67 -46.23
CA HIS A 88 -3.83 -46.51 -47.04
C HIS A 88 -4.20 -45.85 -48.37
N ASP A 89 -4.57 -44.57 -48.35
CA ASP A 89 -4.92 -43.79 -49.53
C ASP A 89 -3.71 -43.68 -50.49
N ALA A 90 -2.50 -43.49 -49.95
CA ALA A 90 -1.27 -43.50 -50.73
C ALA A 90 -1.00 -44.87 -51.40
N ARG A 91 -1.27 -45.97 -50.70
CA ARG A 91 -1.12 -47.33 -51.27
C ARG A 91 -2.15 -47.59 -52.36
N ASN A 92 -3.41 -47.18 -52.17
CA ASN A 92 -4.46 -47.33 -53.18
C ASN A 92 -4.12 -46.53 -54.44
N LEU A 93 -3.65 -45.29 -54.30
CA LEU A 93 -3.20 -44.48 -55.44
C LEU A 93 -2.08 -45.18 -56.23
N LEU A 94 -1.17 -45.87 -55.52
CA LEU A 94 -0.09 -46.62 -56.13
C LEU A 94 -0.60 -47.85 -56.89
N ILE A 95 -1.56 -48.58 -56.29
CA ILE A 95 -2.23 -49.72 -56.91
C ILE A 95 -2.97 -49.28 -58.17
N ASP A 96 -3.72 -48.19 -58.10
CA ASP A 96 -4.43 -47.62 -59.25
C ASP A 96 -3.45 -47.22 -60.35
N LYS A 97 -2.31 -46.62 -60.00
CA LYS A 97 -1.24 -46.33 -60.97
C LYS A 97 -0.72 -47.59 -61.66
N VAL A 98 -0.50 -48.68 -60.90
CA VAL A 98 -0.05 -49.98 -61.42
C VAL A 98 -1.11 -50.65 -62.30
N ASN A 99 -2.38 -50.55 -61.90
CA ASN A 99 -3.51 -51.09 -62.64
C ASN A 99 -3.75 -50.31 -63.94
N CYS A 100 -3.66 -48.98 -63.94
CA CYS A 100 -3.70 -48.18 -65.16
C CYS A 100 -2.59 -48.58 -66.13
N LEU A 101 -1.36 -48.76 -65.65
CA LEU A 101 -0.22 -49.21 -66.47
C LEU A 101 -0.38 -50.65 -66.98
N SER A 102 -1.15 -51.48 -66.29
CA SER A 102 -1.49 -52.85 -66.71
C SER A 102 -2.66 -52.85 -67.72
N ASN A 103 -3.68 -52.03 -67.50
CA ASN A 103 -4.81 -51.86 -68.40
C ASN A 103 -4.41 -51.18 -69.72
N GLU A 104 -3.46 -50.24 -69.71
CA GLU A 104 -2.84 -49.69 -70.93
C GLU A 104 -2.10 -50.77 -71.75
N LYS A 105 -1.71 -51.90 -71.14
CA LYS A 105 -1.16 -53.07 -71.84
C LYS A 105 -2.22 -54.08 -72.27
N GLU A 106 -3.39 -54.09 -71.64
CA GLU A 106 -4.49 -55.01 -71.94
C GLU A 106 -5.49 -54.43 -72.96
N GLN A 107 -5.55 -53.10 -73.14
CA GLN A 107 -6.39 -52.43 -74.15
C GLN A 107 -6.00 -52.71 -75.61
N ASP A 108 -4.93 -53.46 -75.88
CA ASP A 108 -4.58 -53.95 -77.22
C ASP A 108 -5.41 -55.17 -77.66
N HIS A 109 -6.21 -55.75 -76.76
CA HIS A 109 -6.99 -56.96 -77.04
C HIS A 109 -8.40 -56.89 -76.45
N GLN A 110 -9.39 -56.54 -77.30
CA GLN A 110 -10.71 -57.18 -77.45
C GLN A 110 -11.83 -56.17 -77.76
N GLU A 111 -12.37 -56.26 -78.96
CA GLU A 111 -13.71 -55.79 -79.33
C GLU A 111 -14.63 -57.01 -79.59
N GLU A 112 -15.93 -56.75 -79.51
CA GLU A 112 -17.09 -57.55 -79.98
C GLU A 112 -17.84 -58.43 -78.95
N HIS A 113 -19.02 -57.96 -78.54
CA HIS A 113 -20.31 -58.60 -78.90
C HIS A 113 -21.51 -57.70 -78.51
N GLU A 114 -22.19 -57.15 -79.52
CA GLU A 114 -23.44 -56.38 -79.39
C GLU A 114 -24.65 -57.30 -79.66
N GLU A 115 -25.18 -58.02 -78.66
CA GLU A 115 -26.52 -58.65 -78.82
C GLU A 115 -27.22 -59.08 -77.50
N GLU A 116 -26.87 -58.51 -76.36
CA GLU A 116 -27.49 -58.86 -75.06
C GLU A 116 -28.45 -57.77 -74.50
N ASP A 117 -28.88 -56.82 -75.34
CA ASP A 117 -29.00 -55.43 -74.89
C ASP A 117 -30.43 -54.84 -74.75
N MET A 118 -31.31 -55.53 -74.03
CA MET A 118 -32.55 -54.91 -73.54
C MET A 118 -32.84 -55.24 -72.09
N VAL A 119 -32.66 -56.50 -71.70
CA VAL A 119 -32.69 -56.90 -70.29
C VAL A 119 -31.47 -56.33 -69.57
N LYS A 120 -30.29 -56.37 -70.20
CA LYS A 120 -29.10 -55.68 -69.72
C LYS A 120 -29.31 -54.18 -69.65
N LEU A 121 -29.91 -53.56 -70.66
CA LEU A 121 -30.23 -52.13 -70.64
C LEU A 121 -31.23 -51.77 -69.52
N LYS A 122 -32.25 -52.60 -69.25
CA LYS A 122 -33.21 -52.38 -68.13
C LYS A 122 -32.55 -52.58 -66.77
N LEU A 123 -31.73 -53.61 -66.63
CA LEU A 123 -30.96 -53.87 -65.41
C LEU A 123 -29.94 -52.74 -65.18
N ALA A 124 -29.24 -52.30 -66.22
CA ALA A 124 -28.34 -51.16 -66.21
C ALA A 124 -29.08 -49.88 -65.83
N LEU A 125 -30.26 -49.62 -66.39
CA LEU A 125 -31.07 -48.45 -66.03
C LEU A 125 -31.54 -48.50 -64.57
N GLN A 126 -31.92 -49.68 -64.06
CA GLN A 126 -32.25 -49.87 -62.65
C GLN A 126 -31.04 -49.65 -61.74
N VAL A 127 -29.88 -50.19 -62.12
CA VAL A 127 -28.61 -50.00 -61.41
C VAL A 127 -28.22 -48.52 -61.43
N CYS A 128 -28.29 -47.84 -62.57
CA CYS A 128 -28.03 -46.39 -62.68
C CYS A 128 -28.97 -45.58 -61.79
N ARG A 129 -30.25 -45.96 -61.64
CA ARG A 129 -31.18 -45.29 -60.72
C ARG A 129 -30.81 -45.51 -59.26
N GLN A 130 -30.41 -46.73 -58.90
CA GLN A 130 -29.95 -47.03 -57.55
C GLN A 130 -28.63 -46.31 -57.23
N ASP A 131 -27.70 -46.30 -58.17
CA ASP A 131 -26.42 -45.59 -58.06
C ASP A 131 -26.63 -44.09 -57.96
N MET A 132 -27.55 -43.52 -58.76
CA MET A 132 -27.93 -42.11 -58.65
C MET A 132 -28.48 -41.80 -57.25
N THR A 133 -29.35 -42.68 -56.73
CA THR A 133 -29.93 -42.49 -55.39
C THR A 133 -28.87 -42.60 -54.31
N ARG A 134 -27.93 -43.55 -54.44
CA ARG A 134 -26.79 -43.72 -53.52
C ARG A 134 -25.89 -42.48 -53.55
N ALA A 135 -25.52 -42.01 -54.74
CA ALA A 135 -24.72 -40.79 -54.90
C ALA A 135 -25.43 -39.56 -54.35
N GLN A 136 -26.76 -39.46 -54.50
CA GLN A 136 -27.55 -38.37 -53.94
C GLN A 136 -27.50 -38.38 -52.40
N VAL A 137 -27.60 -39.57 -51.79
CA VAL A 137 -27.51 -39.74 -50.32
C VAL A 137 -26.11 -39.42 -49.82
N GLU A 138 -25.07 -39.92 -50.47
CA GLU A 138 -23.68 -39.60 -50.15
C GLU A 138 -23.40 -38.09 -50.25
N LEU A 139 -23.96 -37.42 -51.27
CA LEU A 139 -23.82 -35.98 -51.43
C LEU A 139 -24.54 -35.20 -50.34
N THR A 140 -25.75 -35.63 -49.92
CA THR A 140 -26.43 -35.01 -48.77
C THR A 140 -25.71 -35.25 -47.45
N GLN A 141 -25.08 -36.42 -47.30
CA GLN A 141 -24.30 -36.75 -46.10
C GLN A 141 -23.02 -35.91 -46.05
N LEU A 142 -22.29 -35.80 -47.17
CA LEU A 142 -21.15 -34.88 -47.29
C LEU A 142 -21.58 -33.42 -47.09
N GLN A 143 -22.73 -32.98 -47.58
CA GLN A 143 -23.19 -31.62 -47.31
C GLN A 143 -23.48 -31.38 -45.82
N ALA A 144 -24.04 -32.37 -45.12
CA ALA A 144 -24.27 -32.27 -43.67
C ALA A 144 -22.96 -32.31 -42.88
N ASP A 145 -22.04 -33.21 -43.24
CA ASP A 145 -20.75 -33.38 -42.57
C ASP A 145 -19.82 -32.17 -42.74
N TYR A 146 -19.95 -31.44 -43.85
CA TYR A 146 -19.10 -30.28 -44.18
C TYR A 146 -19.80 -28.92 -43.99
N ALA A 147 -21.07 -28.88 -43.56
CA ALA A 147 -21.78 -27.63 -43.29
C ALA A 147 -21.20 -26.85 -42.09
N ASP A 148 -20.63 -27.57 -41.11
CA ASP A 148 -20.03 -27.00 -39.89
C ASP A 148 -18.50 -26.83 -39.99
N VAL A 149 -17.89 -27.08 -41.16
CA VAL A 149 -16.45 -26.91 -41.35
C VAL A 149 -16.12 -25.45 -41.63
N VAL A 150 -15.20 -24.90 -40.84
CA VAL A 150 -14.75 -23.49 -40.92
C VAL A 150 -14.38 -23.14 -42.37
N PRO A 151 -15.02 -22.13 -42.98
CA PRO A 151 -14.73 -21.70 -44.33
C PRO A 151 -13.23 -21.42 -44.50
N ARG A 152 -12.67 -21.79 -45.67
CA ARG A 152 -11.21 -21.67 -45.90
C ARG A 152 -10.66 -20.27 -45.59
N ARG A 153 -11.44 -19.22 -45.88
CA ARG A 153 -11.10 -17.83 -45.56
C ARG A 153 -10.93 -17.59 -44.06
N ASP A 154 -11.81 -18.15 -43.25
CA ASP A 154 -11.78 -17.97 -41.80
C ASP A 154 -10.66 -18.81 -41.18
N TRP A 155 -10.34 -19.96 -41.77
CA TRP A 155 -9.14 -20.73 -41.44
C TRP A 155 -7.85 -19.97 -41.79
N ASP A 156 -7.75 -19.39 -43.00
CA ASP A 156 -6.58 -18.61 -43.41
C ASP A 156 -6.40 -17.37 -42.50
N ASN A 157 -7.50 -16.71 -42.12
CA ASN A 157 -7.47 -15.59 -41.15
C ASN A 157 -7.02 -16.04 -39.75
N LEU A 158 -7.52 -17.18 -39.27
CA LEU A 158 -7.15 -17.73 -37.97
C LEU A 158 -5.69 -18.18 -37.94
N GLU A 159 -5.21 -18.77 -39.02
CA GLU A 159 -3.82 -19.16 -39.21
C GLU A 159 -2.89 -17.94 -39.22
N GLN A 160 -3.26 -16.87 -39.92
CA GLN A 160 -2.52 -15.61 -39.88
C GLN A 160 -2.48 -15.02 -38.46
N ALA A 161 -3.62 -14.96 -37.76
CA ALA A 161 -3.68 -14.48 -36.39
C ALA A 161 -2.83 -15.34 -35.43
N HIS A 162 -2.80 -16.66 -35.66
CA HIS A 162 -1.96 -17.57 -34.90
C HIS A 162 -0.48 -17.27 -35.13
N GLN A 163 -0.06 -17.08 -36.37
CA GLN A 163 1.33 -16.73 -36.73
C GLN A 163 1.75 -15.38 -36.12
N GLU A 164 0.90 -14.35 -36.22
CA GLU A 164 1.14 -13.05 -35.60
C GLU A 164 1.27 -13.15 -34.07
N ASN A 165 0.42 -13.94 -33.43
CA ASN A 165 0.49 -14.17 -31.98
C ASN A 165 1.75 -14.96 -31.59
N GLN A 166 2.18 -15.94 -32.40
CA GLN A 166 3.43 -16.66 -32.18
C GLN A 166 4.65 -15.73 -32.29
N GLU A 167 4.65 -14.80 -33.24
CA GLU A 167 5.72 -13.81 -33.38
C GLU A 167 5.75 -12.87 -32.17
N ARG A 168 4.59 -12.37 -31.73
CA ARG A 168 4.47 -11.55 -30.50
C ARG A 168 4.93 -12.27 -29.25
N LEU A 169 4.64 -13.58 -29.13
CA LEU A 169 5.14 -14.38 -28.01
C LEU A 169 6.66 -14.49 -28.04
N LYS A 170 7.26 -14.68 -29.21
CA LYS A 170 8.74 -14.70 -29.36
C LYS A 170 9.37 -13.37 -29.01
N THR A 171 8.77 -12.24 -29.42
CA THR A 171 9.31 -10.92 -29.08
C THR A 171 9.20 -10.65 -27.57
N LEU A 172 8.05 -10.95 -26.96
CA LEU A 172 7.84 -10.76 -25.53
C LEU A 172 8.77 -11.67 -24.70
N GLN A 173 9.00 -12.90 -25.15
CA GLN A 173 9.93 -13.81 -24.49
C GLN A 173 11.37 -13.29 -24.55
N LYS A 174 11.79 -12.70 -25.68
CA LYS A 174 13.09 -12.04 -25.80
C LYS A 174 13.21 -10.83 -24.87
N GLU A 175 12.18 -9.99 -24.82
CA GLU A 175 12.15 -8.82 -23.91
C GLU A 175 12.22 -9.26 -22.44
N TYR A 176 11.54 -10.35 -22.06
CA TYR A 176 11.63 -10.93 -20.73
C TYR A 176 13.05 -11.42 -20.41
N ASP A 177 13.68 -12.13 -21.35
CA ASP A 177 15.06 -12.61 -21.17
C ASP A 177 16.05 -11.44 -21.05
N ASP A 178 15.87 -10.37 -21.81
CA ASP A 178 16.68 -9.15 -21.74
C ASP A 178 16.53 -8.44 -20.38
N VAL A 179 15.29 -8.29 -19.88
CA VAL A 179 15.02 -7.70 -18.55
C VAL A 179 15.57 -8.58 -17.44
N LYS A 180 15.45 -9.90 -17.56
CA LYS A 180 16.02 -10.85 -16.60
C LYS A 180 17.54 -10.72 -16.53
N ALA A 181 18.22 -10.60 -17.67
CA ALA A 181 19.66 -10.37 -17.70
C ALA A 181 20.05 -9.04 -17.02
N GLN A 182 19.28 -7.98 -17.22
CA GLN A 182 19.50 -6.70 -16.52
C GLN A 182 19.30 -6.84 -15.00
N TYR A 183 18.28 -7.58 -14.59
CA TYR A 183 18.04 -7.86 -13.18
C TYR A 183 19.21 -8.65 -12.55
N ASP A 184 19.67 -9.70 -13.23
CA ASP A 184 20.81 -10.51 -12.76
C ASP A 184 22.07 -9.64 -12.63
N THR A 185 22.35 -8.74 -13.57
CA THR A 185 23.47 -7.79 -13.45
C THR A 185 23.33 -6.83 -12.27
N LEU A 186 22.12 -6.33 -12.00
CA LEU A 186 21.85 -5.44 -10.87
C LEU A 186 22.05 -6.15 -9.53
N VAL A 187 21.68 -7.44 -9.46
CA VAL A 187 21.90 -8.28 -8.28
C VAL A 187 23.39 -8.48 -8.02
N GLU A 188 24.18 -8.75 -9.07
CA GLU A 188 25.64 -8.85 -8.96
C GLU A 188 26.29 -7.53 -8.49
N GLU A 189 25.85 -6.39 -9.04
CA GLU A 189 26.32 -5.07 -8.61
C GLU A 189 25.95 -4.79 -7.14
N HIS A 190 24.72 -5.13 -6.74
CA HIS A 190 24.30 -4.98 -5.35
C HIS A 190 25.13 -5.86 -4.41
N GLU A 191 25.45 -7.10 -4.80
CA GLU A 191 26.33 -7.98 -4.02
C GLU A 191 27.73 -7.38 -3.87
N GLN A 192 28.30 -6.80 -4.94
CA GLN A 192 29.58 -6.08 -4.87
C GLN A 192 29.52 -4.89 -3.92
N VAL A 193 28.48 -4.05 -4.01
CA VAL A 193 28.30 -2.89 -3.12
C VAL A 193 28.14 -3.32 -1.66
N VAL A 194 27.45 -4.44 -1.40
CA VAL A 194 27.34 -5.02 -0.06
C VAL A 194 28.72 -5.42 0.46
N GLN A 195 29.51 -6.13 -0.35
CA GLN A 195 30.87 -6.52 0.03
C GLN A 195 31.76 -5.31 0.29
N GLU A 196 31.69 -4.27 -0.54
CA GLU A 196 32.44 -3.02 -0.33
C GLU A 196 32.04 -2.35 0.99
N ARG A 197 30.74 -2.24 1.27
CA ARG A 197 30.22 -1.70 2.53
C ARG A 197 30.69 -2.51 3.73
N ASP A 198 30.67 -3.83 3.66
CA ASP A 198 31.15 -4.70 4.75
C ASP A 198 32.66 -4.52 4.97
N THR A 199 33.45 -4.40 3.89
CA THR A 199 34.89 -4.14 4.02
C THR A 199 35.20 -2.76 4.61
N LEU A 200 34.42 -1.74 4.26
CA LEU A 200 34.55 -0.40 4.83
C LEU A 200 34.12 -0.39 6.30
N GLN A 201 33.04 -1.10 6.63
CA GLN A 201 32.60 -1.25 8.01
C GLN A 201 33.67 -1.97 8.86
N ALA A 202 34.26 -3.05 8.36
CA ALA A 202 35.36 -3.74 9.03
C ALA A 202 36.59 -2.85 9.24
N LYS A 203 36.91 -1.97 8.28
CA LYS A 203 37.97 -0.96 8.44
C LYS A 203 37.62 0.08 9.50
N VAL A 204 36.39 0.59 9.50
CA VAL A 204 35.90 1.53 10.52
C VAL A 204 35.92 0.92 11.91
N GLU A 205 35.52 -0.35 12.05
CA GLU A 205 35.58 -1.09 13.32
C GLU A 205 37.04 -1.31 13.78
N GLY A 206 37.94 -1.67 12.85
CA GLY A 206 39.37 -1.79 13.12
C GLY A 206 40.00 -0.47 13.57
N ASP A 207 39.65 0.63 12.90
CA ASP A 207 40.10 1.98 13.24
C ASP A 207 39.52 2.41 14.60
N ARG A 208 38.23 2.19 14.86
CA ARG A 208 37.59 2.47 16.17
C ARG A 208 38.29 1.72 17.31
N GLY A 209 38.75 0.49 17.09
CA GLY A 209 39.55 -0.27 18.06
C GLY A 209 40.93 0.34 18.35
N SER A 210 41.49 1.11 17.43
CA SER A 210 42.81 1.73 17.55
C SER A 210 42.81 3.17 18.10
N TYR A 211 41.73 3.94 17.89
CA TYR A 211 41.64 5.35 18.27
C TYR A 211 41.11 5.60 19.70
N THR A 212 40.50 4.61 20.35
CA THR A 212 40.10 4.71 21.76
C THR A 212 40.85 3.67 22.59
N PRO A 213 41.90 4.04 23.36
CA PRO A 213 42.50 3.11 24.31
C PRO A 213 41.42 2.67 25.30
N ARG A 214 41.09 1.37 25.28
CA ARG A 214 40.09 0.78 26.16
C ARG A 214 40.49 1.10 27.62
N PRO A 215 39.58 1.65 28.45
CA PRO A 215 39.87 1.86 29.86
C PRO A 215 40.26 0.53 30.51
N GLU A 216 41.25 0.56 31.40
CA GLU A 216 41.60 -0.62 32.21
C GLU A 216 40.50 -0.86 33.25
N TRP A 217 39.43 -1.55 32.84
CA TRP A 217 38.22 -1.81 33.66
C TRP A 217 38.51 -2.47 35.01
N GLU A 218 39.62 -3.21 35.11
CA GLU A 218 40.08 -3.82 36.37
C GLU A 218 40.34 -2.76 37.45
N LYS A 219 40.76 -1.53 37.08
CA LYS A 219 40.97 -0.42 38.02
C LYS A 219 39.65 0.24 38.47
N CYS A 220 38.58 0.07 37.71
CA CYS A 220 37.25 0.60 38.06
C CYS A 220 36.57 -0.24 39.16
N ALA A 221 36.96 -1.51 39.30
CA ALA A 221 36.39 -2.44 40.27
C ALA A 221 36.53 -1.96 41.73
N ASP A 222 37.65 -1.29 42.05
CA ASP A 222 37.91 -0.77 43.40
C ASP A 222 36.94 0.36 43.80
N HIS A 223 36.44 1.13 42.83
CA HIS A 223 35.56 2.28 43.05
C HIS A 223 34.08 1.91 43.06
N LEU A 224 33.70 0.74 42.54
CA LEU A 224 32.31 0.31 42.34
C LEU A 224 31.85 -0.79 43.34
N GLY A 225 32.57 -0.93 44.45
CA GLY A 225 32.22 -1.85 45.54
C GLY A 225 32.98 -3.17 45.55
N GLY A 226 34.11 -3.26 44.82
CA GLY A 226 35.05 -4.38 44.89
C GLY A 226 34.99 -5.35 43.70
N SER A 227 36.08 -6.11 43.53
CA SER A 227 36.30 -7.03 42.39
C SER A 227 35.24 -8.12 42.22
N GLU A 228 34.55 -8.52 43.30
CA GLU A 228 33.57 -9.61 43.27
C GLU A 228 32.23 -9.14 42.67
N ARG A 229 31.72 -7.97 43.11
CA ARG A 229 30.53 -7.32 42.55
C ARG A 229 30.77 -6.89 41.09
N TRP A 230 31.97 -6.41 40.77
CA TRP A 230 32.33 -6.04 39.41
C TRP A 230 32.41 -7.25 38.48
N ALA A 231 32.92 -8.39 38.94
CA ALA A 231 32.96 -9.62 38.15
C ALA A 231 31.54 -10.15 37.83
N GLU A 232 30.59 -10.02 38.76
CA GLU A 232 29.19 -10.39 38.53
C GLU A 232 28.49 -9.48 37.50
N ILE A 233 28.78 -8.17 37.53
CA ILE A 233 28.13 -7.19 36.63
C ILE A 233 28.79 -7.17 35.24
N SER A 234 30.11 -7.42 35.16
CA SER A 234 30.88 -7.29 33.92
C SER A 234 30.93 -8.53 33.03
N ALA A 235 30.48 -9.68 33.53
CA ALA A 235 30.55 -10.94 32.80
C ALA A 235 29.70 -10.96 31.51
N ASP A 236 28.55 -10.27 31.51
CA ASP A 236 27.56 -10.34 30.42
C ASP A 236 27.34 -9.01 29.68
N LEU A 237 28.13 -7.97 29.99
CA LEU A 237 27.96 -6.63 29.45
C LEU A 237 29.07 -6.23 28.47
N THR A 238 28.68 -5.53 27.40
CA THR A 238 29.63 -4.95 26.44
C THR A 238 30.36 -3.75 27.06
N SER A 239 31.51 -3.36 26.50
CA SER A 239 32.29 -2.22 27.03
C SER A 239 31.54 -0.88 27.04
N GLN A 240 30.57 -0.69 26.14
CA GLN A 240 29.70 0.49 26.15
C GLN A 240 28.68 0.44 27.29
N GLN A 241 28.06 -0.72 27.52
CA GLN A 241 27.13 -0.92 28.63
C GLN A 241 27.84 -0.85 29.99
N LEU A 242 29.09 -1.33 30.07
CA LEU A 242 29.93 -1.16 31.26
C LEU A 242 30.25 0.31 31.53
N LEU A 243 30.55 1.08 30.48
CA LEU A 243 30.77 2.51 30.59
C LEU A 243 29.50 3.23 31.08
N GLU A 244 28.33 2.92 30.54
CA GLU A 244 27.05 3.49 30.98
C GLU A 244 26.75 3.18 32.45
N LEU A 245 26.99 1.94 32.89
CA LEU A 245 26.76 1.52 34.26
C LEU A 245 27.74 2.21 35.24
N VAL A 246 29.00 2.37 34.83
CA VAL A 246 30.02 3.14 35.56
C VAL A 246 29.64 4.62 35.65
N LEU A 247 29.16 5.21 34.54
CA LEU A 247 28.67 6.58 34.50
C LEU A 247 27.44 6.75 35.40
N MET A 248 26.52 5.79 35.41
CA MET A 248 25.32 5.80 36.24
C MET A 248 25.64 5.73 37.74
N GLU A 249 26.59 4.88 38.15
CA GLU A 249 27.03 4.74 39.56
C GLU A 249 27.94 5.89 40.03
N LEU A 250 28.73 6.49 39.14
CA LEU A 250 29.54 7.69 39.45
C LEU A 250 28.72 9.00 39.42
N GLY A 251 27.41 8.93 39.16
CA GLY A 251 26.54 10.11 39.10
C GLY A 251 26.71 10.95 37.83
N GLY A 252 27.35 10.41 36.80
CA GLY A 252 27.49 11.00 35.48
C GLY A 252 26.23 10.81 34.66
N VAL A 253 25.31 11.77 34.74
CA VAL A 253 24.39 12.08 33.64
C VAL A 253 25.25 12.25 32.36
N PRO A 254 24.87 11.69 31.19
CA PRO A 254 25.61 11.94 29.96
C PRO A 254 25.79 13.44 29.77
N GLU A 255 27.02 13.86 29.45
CA GLU A 255 27.41 15.26 29.35
C GLU A 255 26.37 16.08 28.55
N PRO A 256 25.90 17.23 29.08
CA PRO A 256 25.13 18.16 28.28
C PRO A 256 26.00 18.62 27.12
N GLN A 257 25.57 18.37 25.88
CA GLN A 257 26.20 19.01 24.73
C GLN A 257 25.98 20.52 24.86
N GLU A 258 27.06 21.24 25.15
CA GLU A 258 27.14 22.69 24.98
C GLU A 258 26.87 23.02 23.51
N GLN A 259 25.63 23.39 23.18
CA GLN A 259 25.38 24.10 21.93
C GLN A 259 25.68 25.58 22.16
N GLU A 260 26.95 25.97 21.96
CA GLU A 260 27.29 27.36 21.75
C GLU A 260 26.61 27.85 20.47
N GLY A 261 25.74 28.85 20.61
CA GLY A 261 24.97 29.42 19.54
C GLY A 261 25.85 30.11 18.52
N THR A 262 26.11 29.47 17.37
CA THR A 262 26.48 30.16 16.13
C THR A 262 26.14 29.30 14.90
N ALA A 263 24.86 29.05 14.64
CA ALA A 263 24.40 28.62 13.33
C ALA A 263 22.99 29.18 13.08
N VAL A 264 22.82 29.82 11.92
CA VAL A 264 21.59 30.44 11.46
C VAL A 264 20.49 29.38 11.34
N GLU A 265 19.29 29.70 11.86
CA GLU A 265 18.05 28.90 11.95
C GLU A 265 17.86 27.92 13.14
N ILE A 266 18.22 28.32 14.36
CA ILE A 266 17.68 27.67 15.56
C ILE A 266 16.21 28.13 15.76
N PRO A 267 15.21 27.23 15.89
CA PRO A 267 13.82 27.61 16.12
C PRO A 267 13.65 28.52 17.34
N ALA A 268 12.69 29.46 17.27
CA ALA A 268 12.52 30.46 18.32
C ALA A 268 12.29 29.87 19.72
N CYS A 269 11.76 28.65 19.79
CA CYS A 269 11.56 27.88 21.01
C CYS A 269 12.84 27.40 21.69
N LEU A 270 14.02 27.52 21.08
CA LEU A 270 15.30 27.12 21.68
C LEU A 270 16.18 28.29 22.12
N HIS A 271 15.68 29.53 22.03
CA HIS A 271 16.41 30.71 22.51
C HIS A 271 16.37 30.80 24.05
N TYR A 272 17.16 29.94 24.70
CA TYR A 272 17.42 29.94 26.13
C TYR A 272 18.92 30.09 26.39
N GLU A 273 19.27 30.86 27.43
CA GLU A 273 20.67 31.03 27.85
C GLU A 273 21.02 29.95 28.89
N GLY A 274 21.98 29.07 28.57
CA GLY A 274 22.50 28.06 29.50
C GLY A 274 22.54 26.64 28.93
N THR A 275 22.97 25.69 29.75
CA THR A 275 23.01 24.26 29.39
C THR A 275 21.62 23.64 29.50
N LEU A 276 21.08 23.17 28.37
CA LEU A 276 19.79 22.49 28.32
C LEU A 276 19.97 20.99 28.57
N LYS A 277 19.03 20.40 29.33
CA LYS A 277 19.03 18.97 29.65
C LYS A 277 17.90 18.25 28.93
N ASN A 278 18.19 17.06 28.42
CA ASN A 278 17.15 16.16 27.93
C ASN A 278 16.44 15.52 29.14
N LEU A 279 15.14 15.70 29.24
CA LEU A 279 14.30 15.16 30.31
C LEU A 279 13.97 13.66 30.12
N GLY A 280 14.35 13.07 28.99
CA GLY A 280 14.14 11.64 28.71
C GLY A 280 12.68 11.25 28.50
N LEU A 281 11.87 12.18 27.98
CA LEU A 281 10.44 11.96 27.75
C LEU A 281 10.21 10.88 26.70
N LYS A 282 9.23 10.01 26.96
CA LYS A 282 8.86 8.93 26.03
C LYS A 282 8.06 9.49 24.86
N LYS A 283 8.10 8.80 23.71
CA LYS A 283 7.33 9.14 22.49
C LYS A 283 5.86 9.48 22.79
N ALA A 284 5.16 8.64 23.55
CA ALA A 284 3.73 8.83 23.87
C ALA A 284 3.46 10.11 24.70
N GLU A 285 4.42 10.56 25.52
CA GLU A 285 4.30 11.79 26.30
C GLU A 285 4.47 13.02 25.40
N ILE A 286 5.41 12.95 24.45
CA ILE A 286 5.63 13.99 23.44
C ILE A 286 4.42 14.13 22.52
N VAL A 287 3.84 13.02 22.03
CA VAL A 287 2.61 13.08 21.22
C VAL A 287 1.47 13.77 21.98
N ARG A 288 1.29 13.46 23.27
CA ARG A 288 0.29 14.13 24.11
C ARG A 288 0.58 15.63 24.26
N ALA A 289 1.84 15.99 24.49
CA ALA A 289 2.25 17.39 24.58
C ALA A 289 1.98 18.15 23.26
N ILE A 290 2.31 17.56 22.11
CA ILE A 290 2.04 18.13 20.78
C ILE A 290 0.54 18.39 20.59
N LYS A 291 -0.32 17.44 20.97
CA LYS A 291 -1.78 17.59 20.86
C LYS A 291 -2.31 18.73 21.74
N GLU A 292 -1.83 18.83 22.98
CA GLU A 292 -2.21 19.95 23.86
C GLU A 292 -1.68 21.30 23.34
N VAL A 293 -0.46 21.36 22.80
CA VAL A 293 0.09 22.56 22.15
C VAL A 293 -0.82 23.04 21.02
N TRP A 294 -1.23 22.15 20.12
CA TRP A 294 -2.13 22.51 19.03
C TRP A 294 -3.50 22.97 19.52
N LYS A 295 -4.09 22.26 20.47
CA LYS A 295 -5.39 22.60 21.05
C LYS A 295 -5.38 24.01 21.68
N VAL A 296 -4.34 24.34 22.43
CA VAL A 296 -4.19 25.67 23.05
C VAL A 296 -3.91 26.73 21.99
N LYS A 297 -3.07 26.44 20.99
CA LYS A 297 -2.76 27.38 19.90
C LYS A 297 -4.00 27.73 19.07
N ILE A 298 -4.83 26.73 18.73
CA ILE A 298 -6.09 26.95 18.01
C ILE A 298 -7.00 27.87 18.84
N SER A 299 -7.16 27.58 20.14
CA SER A 299 -7.98 28.39 21.05
C SER A 299 -7.46 29.83 21.20
N GLU A 300 -6.13 30.02 21.24
CA GLU A 300 -5.51 31.35 21.34
C GLU A 300 -5.64 32.13 20.02
N ASN A 301 -5.50 31.46 18.88
CA ASN A 301 -5.68 32.06 17.54
C ASN A 301 -7.13 32.46 17.25
N GLU A 302 -8.13 31.84 17.90
CA GLU A 302 -9.54 32.28 17.82
C GLU A 302 -9.79 33.56 18.63
N GLN A 303 -8.99 33.83 19.65
CA GLN A 303 -9.15 34.96 20.57
C GLN A 303 -8.25 36.16 20.23
N SER A 304 -7.15 35.94 19.50
CA SER A 304 -6.16 36.95 19.13
C SER A 304 -6.18 37.22 17.63
N GLU A 305 -6.15 38.51 17.23
CA GLU A 305 -5.99 38.90 15.82
C GLU A 305 -4.53 38.73 15.32
N GLU A 306 -3.56 38.73 16.24
CA GLU A 306 -2.15 38.49 15.91
C GLU A 306 -1.83 36.99 15.94
N LYS A 307 -1.52 36.43 14.77
CA LYS A 307 -1.10 35.04 14.61
C LYS A 307 0.42 34.94 14.78
N SER A 308 0.89 34.41 15.91
CA SER A 308 2.31 34.10 16.09
C SER A 308 2.68 32.77 15.42
N THR A 309 3.95 32.60 15.05
CA THR A 309 4.44 31.32 14.51
C THR A 309 4.32 30.18 15.53
N LEU A 310 4.44 28.92 15.09
CA LEU A 310 4.46 27.78 16.01
C LEU A 310 5.62 27.87 17.01
N ALA A 311 6.82 28.23 16.56
CA ALA A 311 8.01 28.32 17.42
C ALA A 311 7.88 29.41 18.51
N GLU A 312 7.36 30.58 18.16
CA GLU A 312 7.11 31.66 19.13
C GLU A 312 6.00 31.30 20.10
N PHE A 313 4.93 30.66 19.61
CA PHE A 313 3.85 30.17 20.46
C PHE A 313 4.36 29.13 21.45
N LEU A 314 5.13 28.13 20.97
CA LEU A 314 5.64 27.04 21.79
C LEU A 314 6.53 27.59 22.91
N ARG A 315 7.40 28.55 22.61
CA ARG A 315 8.20 29.23 23.62
C ARG A 315 7.34 29.85 24.72
N ARG A 316 6.38 30.70 24.34
CA ARG A 316 5.47 31.36 25.29
C ARG A 316 4.64 30.35 26.08
N HIS A 317 4.23 29.26 25.45
CA HIS A 317 3.46 28.19 26.06
C HIS A 317 4.30 27.44 27.12
N LEU A 318 5.52 27.04 26.77
CA LEU A 318 6.42 26.34 27.69
C LEU A 318 6.87 27.24 28.84
N ASP A 319 7.14 28.53 28.59
CA ASP A 319 7.45 29.50 29.65
C ASP A 319 6.30 29.63 30.66
N ARG A 320 5.04 29.68 30.18
CA ARG A 320 3.84 29.75 31.04
C ARG A 320 3.62 28.46 31.85
N GLN A 321 3.93 27.29 31.28
CA GLN A 321 3.64 25.99 31.90
C GLN A 321 4.76 25.50 32.83
N HIS A 322 6.02 25.70 32.43
CA HIS A 322 7.19 25.07 33.04
C HIS A 322 8.22 26.05 33.59
N GLY A 323 8.04 27.36 33.38
CA GLY A 323 8.89 28.40 33.96
C GLY A 323 10.38 28.20 33.64
N GLU A 324 11.20 28.00 34.67
CA GLU A 324 12.65 27.83 34.54
C GLU A 324 13.06 26.57 33.75
N SER A 325 12.20 25.53 33.71
CA SER A 325 12.46 24.30 32.95
C SER A 325 11.95 24.37 31.50
N ALA A 326 11.45 25.52 31.04
CA ALA A 326 10.90 25.66 29.69
C ALA A 326 11.93 25.35 28.60
N GLY A 327 13.20 25.71 28.80
CA GLY A 327 14.29 25.38 27.88
C GLY A 327 14.58 23.89 27.79
N ASP A 328 14.65 23.20 28.93
CA ASP A 328 14.84 21.74 28.98
C ASP A 328 13.68 21.01 28.28
N TRP A 329 12.45 21.49 28.46
CA TRP A 329 11.28 20.99 27.75
C TRP A 329 11.36 21.22 26.25
N ALA A 330 11.71 22.44 25.82
CA ALA A 330 11.84 22.77 24.40
C ALA A 330 12.91 21.91 23.72
N TYR A 331 14.05 21.72 24.39
CA TYR A 331 15.13 20.85 23.92
C TYR A 331 14.69 19.39 23.84
N THR A 332 14.03 18.88 24.87
CA THR A 332 13.53 17.50 24.88
C THR A 332 12.49 17.26 23.79
N VAL A 333 11.53 18.18 23.62
CA VAL A 333 10.53 18.10 22.55
C VAL A 333 11.21 18.07 21.19
N LEU A 334 12.13 18.99 20.92
CA LEU A 334 12.81 19.06 19.62
C LEU A 334 13.65 17.80 19.36
N HIS A 335 14.43 17.37 20.35
CA HIS A 335 15.30 16.20 20.24
C HIS A 335 14.48 14.93 19.98
N THR A 336 13.42 14.68 20.76
CA THR A 336 12.57 13.51 20.55
C THR A 336 11.80 13.60 19.23
N CYS A 337 11.42 14.80 18.80
CA CYS A 337 10.81 15.00 17.49
C CYS A 337 11.78 14.64 16.35
N GLN A 338 13.03 15.06 16.45
CA GLN A 338 14.06 14.73 15.47
C GLN A 338 14.32 13.22 15.38
N GLN A 339 14.31 12.52 16.51
CA GLN A 339 14.53 11.07 16.55
C GLN A 339 13.39 10.26 15.92
N HIS A 340 12.16 10.75 15.98
CA HIS A 340 10.96 10.03 15.51
C HIS A 340 10.26 10.72 14.34
N GLN A 341 10.94 11.61 13.63
CA GLN A 341 10.35 12.36 12.51
C GLN A 341 9.86 11.46 11.36
N ASP A 342 10.54 10.33 11.14
CA ASP A 342 10.26 9.39 10.04
C ASP A 342 9.28 8.27 10.46
N ASP A 343 9.17 8.00 11.76
CA ASP A 343 8.35 6.91 12.31
C ASP A 343 6.91 7.33 12.60
N ASP A 344 6.61 8.62 12.63
CA ASP A 344 5.37 9.17 13.17
C ASP A 344 4.95 10.46 12.47
N ASP A 345 3.85 10.39 11.73
CA ASP A 345 3.35 11.52 10.94
C ASP A 345 3.04 12.77 11.79
N VAL A 346 2.52 12.59 13.02
CA VAL A 346 2.15 13.70 13.90
C VAL A 346 3.41 14.41 14.38
N ILE A 347 4.42 13.65 14.79
CA ILE A 347 5.72 14.18 15.21
C ILE A 347 6.45 14.81 14.03
N GLY A 348 6.54 14.11 12.90
CA GLY A 348 7.22 14.57 11.70
C GLY A 348 6.64 15.87 11.15
N LEU A 349 5.31 15.99 11.09
CA LEU A 349 4.65 17.23 10.67
C LEU A 349 4.90 18.36 11.67
N PHE A 350 4.76 18.11 12.98
CA PHE A 350 5.02 19.11 14.01
C PHE A 350 6.46 19.63 13.94
N TYR A 351 7.44 18.73 13.82
CA TYR A 351 8.85 19.06 13.69
C TYR A 351 9.14 19.88 12.44
N SER A 352 8.56 19.49 11.31
CA SER A 352 8.74 20.18 10.03
C SER A 352 8.17 21.59 10.06
N ILE A 353 7.05 21.80 10.75
CA ILE A 353 6.48 23.14 10.96
C ILE A 353 7.33 23.95 11.95
N LEU A 354 7.78 23.33 13.03
CA LEU A 354 8.59 23.98 14.06
C LEU A 354 9.94 24.48 13.53
N THR A 355 10.54 23.73 12.59
CA THR A 355 11.78 24.07 11.90
C THR A 355 11.58 24.95 10.66
N GLY A 356 10.34 25.32 10.33
CA GLY A 356 10.03 26.19 9.20
C GLY A 356 10.17 25.55 7.82
N LYS A 357 10.37 24.23 7.74
CA LYS A 357 10.40 23.47 6.47
C LYS A 357 9.03 23.38 5.81
N VAL A 358 7.99 23.30 6.64
CA VAL A 358 6.58 23.18 6.22
C VAL A 358 5.80 24.32 6.86
N ASP A 359 4.87 24.92 6.12
CA ASP A 359 4.02 25.98 6.62
C ASP A 359 2.92 25.41 7.53
N GLU A 360 2.57 26.18 8.57
CA GLU A 360 1.53 25.78 9.54
C GLU A 360 0.17 25.54 8.89
N SER A 361 -0.11 26.17 7.74
CA SER A 361 -1.35 25.93 6.98
C SER A 361 -1.57 24.46 6.65
N VAL A 362 -0.53 23.65 6.47
CA VAL A 362 -0.65 22.21 6.16
C VAL A 362 -1.34 21.46 7.28
N TYR A 363 -0.98 21.72 8.53
CA TYR A 363 -1.65 21.12 9.68
C TYR A 363 -3.14 21.47 9.70
N HIS A 364 -3.46 22.76 9.58
CA HIS A 364 -4.85 23.23 9.57
C HIS A 364 -5.64 22.70 8.37
N GLY A 365 -4.99 22.57 7.21
CA GLY A 365 -5.54 21.98 6.00
C GLY A 365 -5.92 20.52 6.21
N GLN A 366 -5.01 19.71 6.75
CA GLN A 366 -5.28 18.32 7.09
C GLN A 366 -6.42 18.20 8.10
N THR A 367 -6.42 19.00 9.17
CA THR A 367 -7.51 18.99 10.16
C THR A 367 -8.85 19.34 9.52
N ARG A 368 -8.91 20.37 8.67
CA ARG A 368 -10.15 20.74 7.94
C ARG A 368 -10.62 19.63 7.01
N MET A 369 -9.71 19.02 6.25
CA MET A 369 -10.01 17.93 5.32
C MET A 369 -10.62 16.74 6.05
N LEU A 370 -9.97 16.28 7.13
CA LEU A 370 -10.48 15.15 7.92
C LEU A 370 -11.80 15.48 8.63
N SER A 371 -11.95 16.70 9.16
CA SER A 371 -13.20 17.15 9.77
C SER A 371 -14.35 17.21 8.74
N HIS A 372 -14.06 17.65 7.52
CA HIS A 372 -15.03 17.69 6.43
C HIS A 372 -15.47 16.27 6.05
N LEU A 373 -14.53 15.35 5.87
CA LEU A 373 -14.84 13.94 5.58
C LEU A 373 -15.72 13.33 6.68
N LEU A 374 -15.37 13.52 7.95
CA LEU A 374 -16.18 13.02 9.07
C LEU A 374 -17.59 13.60 9.05
N LYS A 375 -17.72 14.90 8.76
CA LYS A 375 -19.01 15.57 8.65
C LYS A 375 -19.87 14.97 7.53
N GLU A 376 -19.30 14.70 6.35
CA GLU A 376 -20.01 14.05 5.23
C GLU A 376 -20.45 12.62 5.57
N LEU A 377 -19.60 11.87 6.29
CA LEU A 377 -19.94 10.52 6.78
C LEU A 377 -21.11 10.56 7.76
N ILE A 378 -21.09 11.45 8.74
CA ILE A 378 -22.19 11.63 9.71
C ILE A 378 -23.48 12.06 9.00
N GLN A 379 -23.40 12.97 8.02
CA GLN A 379 -24.57 13.42 7.27
C GLN A 379 -25.21 12.32 6.41
N SER A 380 -24.41 11.33 6.01
CA SER A 380 -24.86 10.19 5.21
C SER A 380 -25.41 9.04 6.07
N ASP A 381 -25.30 9.14 7.40
CA ASP A 381 -25.84 8.20 8.39
C ASP A 381 -26.89 8.89 9.28
N PRO A 382 -28.10 9.17 8.76
CA PRO A 382 -29.14 9.88 9.50
C PRO A 382 -29.70 9.07 10.68
N THR A 383 -29.45 7.76 10.71
CA THR A 383 -29.82 6.89 11.83
C THR A 383 -28.80 6.91 12.97
N GLU A 384 -27.68 7.64 12.81
CA GLU A 384 -26.57 7.71 13.77
C GLU A 384 -26.08 6.31 14.20
N SER A 385 -26.12 5.36 13.26
CA SER A 385 -25.81 3.96 13.51
C SER A 385 -24.31 3.71 13.65
N GLY A 386 -23.48 4.63 13.16
CA GLY A 386 -22.02 4.52 13.15
C GLY A 386 -21.49 3.54 12.10
N VAL A 387 -22.37 2.99 11.25
CA VAL A 387 -22.07 2.02 10.21
C VAL A 387 -22.73 2.44 8.88
N MET A 388 -22.12 2.09 7.76
CA MET A 388 -22.73 2.30 6.43
C MET A 388 -22.32 1.20 5.45
N THR A 389 -23.11 0.96 4.42
CA THR A 389 -22.74 -0.02 3.39
C THR A 389 -21.52 0.45 2.59
N VAL A 390 -20.81 -0.48 1.94
CA VAL A 390 -19.66 -0.14 1.07
C VAL A 390 -20.04 0.84 -0.03
N GLN A 391 -21.25 0.70 -0.60
CA GLN A 391 -21.75 1.59 -1.64
C GLN A 391 -21.99 3.00 -1.11
N GLU A 392 -22.69 3.14 0.03
CA GLU A 392 -22.92 4.44 0.68
C GLU A 392 -21.60 5.11 1.10
N PHE A 393 -20.64 4.34 1.60
CA PHE A 393 -19.31 4.83 1.95
C PHE A 393 -18.57 5.37 0.72
N SER A 394 -18.55 4.61 -0.38
CA SER A 394 -17.94 5.05 -1.65
C SER A 394 -18.60 6.31 -2.20
N GLU A 395 -19.93 6.38 -2.21
CA GLU A 395 -20.67 7.58 -2.65
C GLU A 395 -20.38 8.79 -1.75
N THR A 396 -20.23 8.58 -0.45
CA THR A 396 -19.88 9.64 0.50
C THR A 396 -18.46 10.14 0.28
N LEU A 397 -17.50 9.25 0.00
CA LEU A 397 -16.14 9.64 -0.37
C LEU A 397 -16.11 10.48 -1.64
N LYS A 398 -16.90 10.12 -2.66
CA LYS A 398 -17.03 10.90 -3.91
C LYS A 398 -17.62 12.29 -3.65
N ARG A 399 -18.54 12.40 -2.70
CA ARG A 399 -19.12 13.69 -2.30
C ARG A 399 -18.13 14.56 -1.52
N ALA A 400 -17.39 13.97 -0.59
CA ALA A 400 -16.37 14.66 0.20
C ALA A 400 -15.16 15.07 -0.67
N PHE A 401 -14.84 14.29 -1.71
CA PHE A 401 -13.69 14.51 -2.58
C PHE A 401 -14.08 14.46 -4.08
N PRO A 402 -14.79 15.49 -4.58
CA PRO A 402 -15.34 15.47 -5.94
C PRO A 402 -14.29 15.49 -7.06
N LEU A 403 -13.05 15.86 -6.75
CA LEU A 403 -11.94 15.94 -7.70
C LEU A 403 -11.03 14.70 -7.68
N LYS A 404 -11.24 13.77 -6.74
CA LYS A 404 -10.46 12.53 -6.68
C LYS A 404 -10.83 11.59 -7.81
N GLU A 405 -9.82 10.92 -8.36
CA GLU A 405 -10.02 9.89 -9.37
C GLU A 405 -10.68 8.64 -8.78
N GLU A 406 -11.45 7.91 -9.58
CA GLU A 406 -12.18 6.72 -9.13
C GLU A 406 -11.25 5.67 -8.50
N ARG A 407 -10.06 5.44 -9.08
CA ARG A 407 -9.05 4.53 -8.52
C ARG A 407 -8.59 4.92 -7.11
N CYS A 408 -8.53 6.22 -6.81
CA CYS A 408 -8.14 6.72 -5.50
C CYS A 408 -9.26 6.49 -4.48
N ILE A 409 -10.52 6.67 -4.90
CA ILE A 409 -11.70 6.36 -4.09
C ILE A 409 -11.77 4.85 -3.79
N GLU A 410 -11.58 4.00 -4.81
CA GLU A 410 -11.53 2.54 -4.63
C GLU A 410 -10.43 2.13 -3.65
N ALA A 411 -9.23 2.69 -3.76
CA ALA A 411 -8.14 2.45 -2.82
C ALA A 411 -8.49 2.86 -1.38
N LEU A 412 -9.20 3.96 -1.19
CA LEU A 412 -9.69 4.39 0.13
C LEU A 412 -10.73 3.42 0.70
N VAL A 413 -11.66 2.92 -0.14
CA VAL A 413 -12.64 1.90 0.27
C VAL A 413 -11.94 0.61 0.68
N THR A 414 -10.98 0.14 -0.13
CA THR A 414 -10.19 -1.05 0.19
C THR A 414 -9.40 -0.86 1.49
N ALA A 415 -8.74 0.28 1.68
CA ALA A 415 -8.00 0.57 2.91
C ALA A 415 -8.91 0.51 4.15
N ALA A 416 -10.11 1.07 4.07
CA ALA A 416 -11.09 0.98 5.17
C ALA A 416 -11.55 -0.46 5.44
N GLN A 417 -11.76 -1.26 4.40
CA GLN A 417 -12.17 -2.67 4.54
C GLN A 417 -11.06 -3.53 5.13
N THR A 418 -9.82 -3.35 4.66
CA THR A 418 -8.65 -4.09 5.15
C THR A 418 -8.33 -3.74 6.60
N GLU A 419 -8.40 -2.46 6.98
CA GLU A 419 -8.14 -2.04 8.37
C GLU A 419 -9.14 -2.65 9.37
N LEU A 420 -10.36 -2.90 8.92
CA LEU A 420 -11.46 -3.41 9.75
C LEU A 420 -11.70 -4.92 9.59
N ASP A 421 -10.83 -5.64 8.87
CA ASP A 421 -10.99 -7.05 8.51
C ASP A 421 -12.40 -7.39 7.97
N ASN A 422 -12.96 -6.47 7.17
CA ASN A 422 -14.35 -6.53 6.73
C ASN A 422 -14.47 -7.09 5.31
N ASN A 423 -15.03 -8.29 5.18
CA ASN A 423 -15.22 -8.99 3.90
C ASN A 423 -16.45 -8.50 3.11
N GLY A 424 -16.58 -7.19 2.91
CA GLY A 424 -17.63 -6.59 2.06
C GLY A 424 -18.99 -6.36 2.74
N GLY A 425 -19.04 -6.34 4.07
CA GLY A 425 -20.23 -6.02 4.86
C GLY A 425 -20.48 -4.52 5.03
N SER A 426 -20.96 -4.11 6.20
CA SER A 426 -21.10 -2.67 6.56
C SER A 426 -19.81 -2.15 7.17
N ILE A 427 -19.38 -0.96 6.80
CA ILE A 427 -18.18 -0.26 7.28
C ILE A 427 -18.52 0.56 8.53
N PRO A 428 -18.02 0.20 9.73
CA PRO A 428 -18.11 1.04 10.93
C PRO A 428 -17.17 2.25 10.81
N TYR A 429 -17.63 3.30 10.13
CA TYR A 429 -16.80 4.47 9.80
C TYR A 429 -16.27 5.22 11.03
N GLN A 430 -16.95 5.15 12.17
CA GLN A 430 -16.48 5.76 13.43
C GLN A 430 -15.19 5.09 13.94
N ALA A 431 -15.03 3.79 13.69
CA ALA A 431 -13.82 3.06 14.09
C ALA A 431 -12.58 3.54 13.33
N LEU A 432 -12.74 4.01 12.08
CA LEU A 432 -11.65 4.55 11.26
C LEU A 432 -11.04 5.85 11.83
N TYR A 433 -11.76 6.54 12.73
CA TYR A 433 -11.29 7.75 13.41
C TYR A 433 -10.67 7.46 14.78
N THR A 434 -10.52 6.18 15.16
CA THR A 434 -9.84 5.81 16.39
C THR A 434 -8.32 5.89 16.21
N GLU A 435 -7.65 6.44 17.21
CA GLU A 435 -6.20 6.52 17.25
C GLU A 435 -5.62 5.22 17.83
N ASP A 436 -4.44 4.84 17.37
CA ASP A 436 -3.68 3.73 17.96
C ASP A 436 -3.06 4.11 19.32
N SER A 437 -2.32 3.17 19.93
CA SER A 437 -1.63 3.41 21.21
C SER A 437 -0.55 4.49 21.12
N GLY A 438 -0.09 4.83 19.91
CA GLY A 438 0.83 5.92 19.61
C GLY A 438 0.14 7.26 19.38
N GLY A 439 -1.19 7.31 19.31
CA GLY A 439 -1.96 8.51 19.00
C GLY A 439 -2.04 8.84 17.51
N ASN A 440 -1.68 7.90 16.63
CA ASN A 440 -1.77 8.05 15.18
C ASN A 440 -3.06 7.45 14.63
N TYR A 441 -3.51 8.01 13.51
CA TYR A 441 -4.56 7.36 12.74
C TYR A 441 -4.01 6.16 11.98
N ARG A 442 -4.91 5.24 11.68
CA ARG A 442 -4.61 3.99 10.99
C ARG A 442 -4.72 4.14 9.47
N GLY A 443 -4.48 3.03 8.76
CA GLY A 443 -4.24 2.96 7.31
C GLY A 443 -5.19 3.79 6.44
N PHE A 444 -6.48 3.84 6.76
CA PHE A 444 -7.44 4.63 5.98
C PHE A 444 -7.14 6.14 6.00
N LEU A 445 -7.08 6.77 7.17
CA LEU A 445 -6.87 8.22 7.26
C LEU A 445 -5.44 8.62 6.90
N THR A 446 -4.46 7.73 7.12
CA THR A 446 -3.09 7.92 6.61
C THR A 446 -3.08 7.96 5.09
N LEU A 447 -3.80 7.05 4.42
CA LEU A 447 -3.93 7.07 2.96
C LEU A 447 -4.65 8.31 2.44
N VAL A 448 -5.69 8.80 3.14
CA VAL A 448 -6.36 10.08 2.80
C VAL A 448 -5.35 11.23 2.80
N LYS A 449 -4.50 11.33 3.83
CA LYS A 449 -3.44 12.36 3.91
C LYS A 449 -2.41 12.20 2.81
N GLN A 450 -1.97 10.97 2.54
CA GLN A 450 -0.98 10.68 1.51
C GLN A 450 -1.49 11.09 0.12
N GLN A 451 -2.72 10.70 -0.24
CA GLN A 451 -3.31 11.10 -1.52
C GLN A 451 -3.41 12.63 -1.66
N ALA A 452 -3.76 13.35 -0.59
CA ALA A 452 -3.79 14.83 -0.63
C ALA A 452 -2.39 15.43 -0.85
N ILE A 453 -1.34 14.83 -0.29
CA ILE A 453 0.05 15.24 -0.54
C ILE A 453 0.40 15.01 -2.01
N GLU A 454 0.07 13.85 -2.57
CA GLU A 454 0.34 13.51 -3.97
C GLU A 454 -0.41 14.45 -4.94
N GLU A 455 -1.68 14.74 -4.67
CA GLU A 455 -2.49 15.70 -5.44
C GLU A 455 -1.89 17.11 -5.43
N ARG A 456 -1.40 17.57 -4.28
CA ARG A 456 -0.68 18.84 -4.18
C ARG A 456 0.60 18.83 -5.01
N HIS A 457 1.40 17.76 -4.96
CA HIS A 457 2.61 17.65 -5.77
C HIS A 457 2.30 17.70 -7.27
N GLN A 458 1.24 17.00 -7.70
CA GLN A 458 0.76 17.05 -9.09
C GLN A 458 0.31 18.46 -9.48
N TYR A 459 -0.44 19.14 -8.60
CA TYR A 459 -0.93 20.49 -8.86
C TYR A 459 0.22 21.51 -9.01
N ILE A 460 1.23 21.46 -8.13
CA ILE A 460 2.40 22.32 -8.25
C ILE A 460 3.28 21.93 -9.44
N SER A 461 3.34 20.66 -9.82
CA SER A 461 4.06 20.22 -11.03
C SER A 461 3.44 20.81 -12.31
N GLN A 462 2.10 20.83 -12.40
CA GLN A 462 1.39 21.49 -13.50
C GLN A 462 1.64 23.01 -13.53
N LEU A 463 1.72 23.63 -12.35
CA LEU A 463 2.08 25.04 -12.23
C LEU A 463 3.52 25.30 -12.73
N LYS A 464 4.46 24.41 -12.39
CA LYS A 464 5.85 24.46 -12.88
C LYS A 464 5.93 24.35 -14.40
N GLU A 465 5.15 23.44 -14.99
CA GLU A 465 5.07 23.28 -16.45
C GLU A 465 4.55 24.55 -17.14
N GLN A 466 3.49 25.17 -16.60
CA GLN A 466 2.95 26.43 -17.14
C GLN A 466 3.92 27.61 -17.05
N LEU A 467 4.75 27.65 -16.00
CA LEU A 467 5.75 28.70 -15.82
C LEU A 467 6.99 28.52 -16.70
N GLY A 468 7.13 27.39 -17.39
CA GLY A 468 8.10 27.18 -18.47
C GLY A 468 9.57 27.35 -18.06
N GLY A 469 9.90 27.18 -16.78
CA GLY A 469 11.27 27.33 -16.27
C GLY A 469 11.80 28.76 -16.32
N LYS A 470 10.92 29.79 -16.29
CA LYS A 470 11.33 31.17 -16.06
C LYS A 470 12.22 31.22 -14.80
N GLY A 471 13.38 31.86 -14.86
CA GLY A 471 14.26 31.97 -13.69
C GLY A 471 13.69 32.91 -12.62
N GLU A 472 13.21 34.08 -13.06
CA GLU A 472 12.57 35.07 -12.21
C GLU A 472 11.05 35.11 -12.47
N LEU A 473 10.29 35.15 -11.39
CA LEU A 473 8.83 35.08 -11.35
C LEU A 473 8.25 36.35 -10.73
N GLU A 474 7.41 37.04 -11.49
CA GLU A 474 6.60 38.15 -10.99
C GLU A 474 5.25 37.63 -10.44
N MET A 475 4.62 38.41 -9.56
CA MET A 475 3.33 38.03 -8.97
C MET A 475 2.23 37.86 -10.03
N GLU A 476 2.22 38.68 -11.07
CA GLU A 476 1.24 38.57 -12.16
C GLU A 476 1.48 37.33 -13.05
N ASP A 477 2.73 36.91 -13.23
CA ASP A 477 3.04 35.66 -13.92
C ASP A 477 2.46 34.45 -13.17
N LEU A 478 2.68 34.39 -11.84
CA LEU A 478 2.14 33.33 -10.99
C LEU A 478 0.61 33.34 -10.96
N LYS A 479 0.01 34.53 -10.93
CA LYS A 479 -1.44 34.72 -10.97
C LYS A 479 -2.06 34.24 -12.27
N VAL A 480 -1.44 34.55 -13.41
CA VAL A 480 -1.84 34.04 -14.72
C VAL A 480 -1.70 32.52 -14.78
N ALA A 481 -0.59 31.98 -14.30
CA ALA A 481 -0.36 30.53 -14.28
C ALA A 481 -1.43 29.79 -13.46
N PHE A 482 -1.77 30.27 -12.25
CA PHE A 482 -2.86 29.71 -11.44
C PHE A 482 -4.20 29.75 -12.16
N LYS A 483 -4.58 30.90 -12.75
CA LYS A 483 -5.85 31.03 -13.48
C LYS A 483 -5.93 30.16 -14.73
N ASN A 484 -4.79 29.86 -15.35
CA ASN A 484 -4.73 28.96 -16.49
C ASN A 484 -4.95 27.51 -16.09
N ILE A 485 -4.34 27.04 -14.99
CA ILE A 485 -4.47 25.64 -14.52
C ILE A 485 -5.73 25.39 -13.69
N ASP A 486 -6.27 26.41 -13.03
CA ASP A 486 -7.44 26.34 -12.17
C ASP A 486 -8.30 27.62 -12.31
N PRO A 487 -9.13 27.70 -13.36
CA PRO A 487 -10.00 28.85 -13.61
C PRO A 487 -11.08 29.05 -12.52
N THR A 488 -11.36 28.01 -11.73
CA THR A 488 -12.35 28.02 -10.65
C THR A 488 -11.79 28.55 -9.33
N LEU A 489 -10.48 28.80 -9.26
CA LEU A 489 -9.83 29.32 -8.06
C LEU A 489 -10.37 30.72 -7.71
N GLY A 490 -11.00 30.83 -6.54
CA GLY A 490 -11.52 32.09 -6.03
C GLY A 490 -10.40 33.09 -5.71
N GLN A 491 -10.69 34.38 -5.88
CA GLN A 491 -9.71 35.46 -5.70
C GLN A 491 -9.06 35.45 -4.31
N ALA A 492 -9.82 35.19 -3.24
CA ALA A 492 -9.29 35.14 -1.88
C ALA A 492 -8.26 34.01 -1.66
N MET A 493 -8.49 32.83 -2.26
CA MET A 493 -7.55 31.69 -2.16
C MET A 493 -6.31 31.94 -3.00
N LEU A 494 -6.49 32.49 -4.20
CA LEU A 494 -5.40 32.92 -5.06
C LEU A 494 -4.50 33.94 -4.34
N ASP A 495 -5.10 34.94 -3.70
CA ASP A 495 -4.38 35.96 -2.94
C ASP A 495 -3.60 35.36 -1.76
N GLN A 496 -4.17 34.35 -1.09
CA GLN A 496 -3.46 33.59 -0.05
C GLN A 496 -2.25 32.83 -0.62
N TYR A 497 -2.39 32.16 -1.76
CA TYR A 497 -1.29 31.42 -2.40
C TYR A 497 -0.17 32.35 -2.87
N LEU A 498 -0.52 33.52 -3.43
CA LEU A 498 0.46 34.55 -3.77
C LEU A 498 1.18 35.08 -2.53
N GLY A 499 0.45 35.34 -1.45
CA GLY A 499 1.03 35.75 -0.16
C GLY A 499 2.01 34.72 0.40
N LEU A 500 1.69 33.43 0.29
CA LEU A 500 2.57 32.32 0.70
C LEU A 500 3.85 32.23 -0.15
N ALA A 501 3.72 32.30 -1.47
CA ALA A 501 4.88 32.25 -2.38
C ALA A 501 5.85 33.41 -2.13
N PHE A 502 5.34 34.64 -2.05
CA PHE A 502 6.15 35.86 -1.93
C PHE A 502 6.44 36.28 -0.48
N ARG A 503 5.91 35.58 0.53
CA ARG A 503 5.96 35.96 1.97
C ARG A 503 5.51 37.41 2.21
N THR A 504 4.54 37.87 1.45
CA THR A 504 4.00 39.24 1.53
C THR A 504 2.64 39.19 2.21
N PRO A 505 2.37 40.04 3.23
CA PRO A 505 1.04 40.11 3.83
C PRO A 505 0.01 40.56 2.78
N LEU A 506 -1.21 40.03 2.84
CA LEU A 506 -2.29 40.32 1.89
C LEU A 506 -2.55 41.84 1.69
N THR A 507 -2.23 42.66 2.70
CA THR A 507 -2.39 44.12 2.68
C THR A 507 -1.38 44.87 1.79
N GLN A 508 -0.32 44.22 1.31
CA GLN A 508 0.76 44.86 0.55
C GLN A 508 0.95 44.27 -0.87
N MET A 509 0.05 43.40 -1.31
CA MET A 509 0.21 42.68 -2.58
C MET A 509 0.16 43.58 -3.82
N ASP A 510 -0.60 44.68 -3.79
CA ASP A 510 -0.71 45.63 -4.91
C ASP A 510 0.56 46.47 -5.15
N GLN A 511 1.55 46.40 -4.25
CA GLN A 511 2.77 47.24 -4.29
C GLN A 511 4.05 46.43 -4.53
N SER A 512 3.97 45.09 -4.51
CA SER A 512 5.14 44.22 -4.56
C SER A 512 5.52 43.89 -6.01
N THR A 513 6.57 44.55 -6.52
CA THR A 513 7.15 44.35 -7.86
C THR A 513 8.42 43.48 -7.84
N THR A 514 8.78 42.93 -6.68
CA THR A 514 9.97 42.10 -6.54
C THR A 514 9.78 40.74 -7.21
N ALA A 515 10.54 40.51 -8.28
CA ALA A 515 10.66 39.20 -8.89
C ALA A 515 11.38 38.23 -7.92
N MET A 516 10.94 36.98 -7.90
CA MET A 516 11.47 35.91 -7.04
C MET A 516 11.95 34.75 -7.89
N ASP A 517 12.93 33.99 -7.40
CA ASP A 517 13.32 32.73 -8.00
C ASP A 517 12.12 31.76 -8.08
N THR A 518 11.86 31.22 -9.28
CA THR A 518 10.69 30.36 -9.52
C THR A 518 10.74 29.08 -8.70
N ASP A 519 11.91 28.45 -8.57
CA ASP A 519 12.04 27.21 -7.81
C ASP A 519 11.80 27.47 -6.32
N LEU A 520 12.27 28.60 -5.78
CA LEU A 520 11.99 29.02 -4.41
C LEU A 520 10.50 29.28 -4.17
N ALA A 521 9.81 29.94 -5.11
CA ALA A 521 8.37 30.19 -5.01
C ALA A 521 7.57 28.87 -5.02
N LEU A 522 7.92 27.95 -5.92
CA LEU A 522 7.29 26.62 -6.00
C LEU A 522 7.57 25.77 -4.75
N GLN A 523 8.79 25.82 -4.20
CA GLN A 523 9.14 25.15 -2.95
C GLN A 523 8.28 25.64 -1.78
N ARG A 524 8.04 26.96 -1.68
CA ARG A 524 7.17 27.52 -0.64
C ARG A 524 5.71 27.07 -0.80
N LEU A 525 5.22 26.99 -2.03
CA LEU A 525 3.87 26.47 -2.31
C LEU A 525 3.75 24.98 -2.00
N LEU A 526 4.77 24.17 -2.31
CA LEU A 526 4.83 22.75 -1.93
C LEU A 526 4.83 22.57 -0.41
N ALA A 527 5.48 23.47 0.32
CA ALA A 527 5.53 23.47 1.77
C ALA A 527 4.22 23.94 2.43
N ALA A 528 3.23 24.43 1.68
CA ALA A 528 1.98 25.01 2.22
C ALA A 528 0.71 24.23 1.82
N ASP A 529 -0.42 24.58 2.43
CA ASP A 529 -1.75 24.00 2.11
C ASP A 529 -2.32 24.60 0.82
N VAL A 530 -1.80 24.11 -0.32
CA VAL A 530 -2.21 24.52 -1.67
C VAL A 530 -2.98 23.39 -2.33
N ASN A 531 -4.26 23.64 -2.61
CA ASN A 531 -5.19 22.65 -3.16
C ASN A 531 -5.88 23.22 -4.40
N ARG A 532 -6.20 22.32 -5.33
CA ARG A 532 -6.98 22.63 -6.54
C ARG A 532 -8.45 22.84 -6.17
N ALA A 533 -9.07 23.91 -6.68
CA ALA A 533 -10.45 24.29 -6.40
C ALA A 533 -11.47 23.60 -7.32
N GLY A 534 -11.08 23.27 -8.55
CA GLY A 534 -11.96 22.60 -9.51
C GLY A 534 -11.23 21.73 -10.54
N PRO A 535 -12.00 21.06 -11.42
CA PRO A 535 -11.44 20.08 -12.34
C PRO A 535 -10.41 20.72 -13.28
N PRO A 536 -9.40 19.96 -13.73
CA PRO A 536 -8.44 20.47 -14.69
C PRO A 536 -9.17 20.99 -15.95
N PRO A 537 -8.70 22.12 -16.52
CA PRO A 537 -9.29 22.66 -17.73
C PRO A 537 -9.23 21.59 -18.82
N GLN A 538 -10.38 21.33 -19.47
CA GLN A 538 -10.41 20.43 -20.61
C GLN A 538 -9.47 21.02 -21.67
N ALA A 539 -8.44 20.26 -22.05
CA ALA A 539 -7.61 20.63 -23.19
C ALA A 539 -8.56 20.73 -24.39
N ASN A 540 -8.72 21.94 -24.93
CA ASN A 540 -9.37 22.11 -26.22
C ASN A 540 -8.48 21.36 -27.23
N VAL A 541 -8.89 20.15 -27.60
CA VAL A 541 -8.29 19.35 -28.67
C VAL A 541 -8.51 20.03 -30.00
#